data_AF-A0A9P4XXF2-F1
#
_entry.id   AF-A0A9P4XXF2-F1
#
_cell.length_a   1.000
_cell.length_b   1.000
_cell.length_c   1.000
_cell.angle_alpha   90.00
_cell.angle_beta   90.00
_cell.angle_gamma   90.00
#
_symmetry.space_group_name_H-M   'P 1'
#
loop_
_entity.id
_entity.type
_entity.pdbx_description
1 polymer ?
#
loop_
_entity_poly.entity_id
_entity_poly.type
_entity_poly.pdbx_seq_one_letter_code
_entity_poly.pdbx_strand_id
1 'polypeptide(L)'
;MPKRRKTSEAGAFVKIGDKVISIEGYLKGVPKNTGVPGGGGATNPPDGTQEDESSQQGKPQSTDSRAKKTPHRNDIRDALRKNDVLVVVAETGSVPGVRYVIDTGKAKVKQYRVRLGMESLLPKPISKSSAIQRAGRAGREAPGQCYRLYTEESYENILKDSDLPEILRIDVLGAVLTMKARGINDIFSFPLMDTPDDEAFEKALLHLHVLGAIAGDGSLTEMGRKMAYFPVTAPYGRVLLAAGDPKNDCLLEAIDIIACLTAGDDIFYQLRSEEEIEEIQESRKELYRREGDLLTYLTTVQQYTAEHSDRVEWCKRRKVNTRVMKQALNIRKQLRGLCLKEKMLADAPPQDPQPFTPTSPERAEIILKCFLTGFAMKTALLAPDASYMTTFGKHVVAIHPASVMHGQKREAIMFLEHVFTTKNYAKKVSVIQANWISEAMGS
;
A
#
# COMPACT_ATOMS: atom_id res chain seq x y z
N MET A 1 26.62 2.17 56.04
CA MET A 1 25.65 2.47 54.96
C MET A 1 26.18 1.94 53.64
N PRO A 2 25.55 0.93 52.99
CA PRO A 2 25.88 0.57 51.63
C PRO A 2 24.93 1.24 50.62
N LYS A 3 25.51 1.77 49.55
CA LYS A 3 24.86 2.49 48.45
C LYS A 3 23.85 1.58 47.73
N ARG A 4 22.63 2.11 47.50
CA ARG A 4 21.60 1.54 46.61
C ARG A 4 22.20 1.28 45.22
N ARG A 5 22.16 0.03 44.76
CA ARG A 5 22.34 -0.34 43.36
C ARG A 5 21.19 0.26 42.54
N LYS A 6 21.53 1.05 41.52
CA LYS A 6 20.60 1.45 40.46
C LYS A 6 20.14 0.18 39.73
N THR A 7 18.84 -0.01 39.63
CA THR A 7 18.20 -0.95 38.72
C THR A 7 18.54 -0.54 37.29
N SER A 8 19.21 -1.41 36.53
CA SER A 8 19.41 -1.25 35.09
C SER A 8 18.06 -1.42 34.39
N GLU A 9 17.62 -0.39 33.67
CA GLU A 9 16.57 -0.51 32.65
C GLU A 9 17.06 -1.55 31.63
N ALA A 10 16.36 -2.68 31.53
CA ALA A 10 16.64 -3.69 30.54
C ALA A 10 16.06 -3.22 29.19
N GLY A 11 16.94 -2.78 28.29
CA GLY A 11 16.54 -2.47 26.91
C GLY A 11 16.00 -3.71 26.21
N ALA A 12 15.01 -3.52 25.32
CA ALA A 12 14.45 -4.61 24.54
C ALA A 12 15.41 -4.98 23.39
N PHE A 13 15.65 -6.29 23.19
CA PHE A 13 16.48 -6.83 22.12
C PHE A 13 15.74 -7.98 21.43
N VAL A 14 15.96 -8.16 20.13
CA VAL A 14 15.59 -9.38 19.39
C VAL A 14 16.84 -10.19 19.09
N LYS A 15 16.97 -11.40 19.63
CA LYS A 15 18.10 -12.31 19.33
C LYS A 15 17.67 -13.37 18.32
N ILE A 16 18.39 -13.52 17.20
CA ILE A 16 18.14 -14.58 16.22
C ILE A 16 19.49 -15.17 15.80
N GLY A 17 19.71 -16.45 16.15
CA GLY A 17 21.02 -17.08 16.01
C GLY A 17 22.08 -16.33 16.83
N ASP A 18 23.19 -15.98 16.17
CA ASP A 18 24.28 -15.20 16.76
C ASP A 18 24.10 -13.68 16.66
N LYS A 19 23.04 -13.20 15.97
CA LYS A 19 22.75 -11.77 15.82
C LYS A 19 21.86 -11.24 16.94
N VAL A 20 22.21 -10.06 17.48
CA VAL A 20 21.41 -9.31 18.47
C VAL A 20 20.98 -7.98 17.87
N ILE A 21 19.68 -7.79 17.70
CA ILE A 21 19.07 -6.57 17.16
C ILE A 21 18.57 -5.72 18.34
N SER A 22 19.10 -4.50 18.49
CA SER A 22 18.66 -3.56 19.53
C SER A 22 17.38 -2.83 19.11
N ILE A 23 16.34 -2.92 19.94
CA ILE A 23 15.07 -2.23 19.72
C ILE A 23 15.20 -0.73 20.08
N GLU A 24 16.00 -0.38 21.09
CA GLU A 24 16.17 1.02 21.53
C GLU A 24 16.82 1.93 20.47
N GLY A 25 17.73 1.40 19.65
CA GLY A 25 18.31 2.17 18.54
C GLY A 25 17.27 2.57 17.48
N TYR A 26 16.22 1.75 17.33
CA TYR A 26 15.11 1.97 16.40
C TYR A 26 13.97 2.81 17.01
N LEU A 27 13.78 2.76 18.32
CA LEU A 27 12.72 3.50 19.06
C LEU A 27 13.15 4.88 19.56
N LYS A 28 14.44 5.26 19.47
CA LYS A 28 14.98 6.60 19.81
C LYS A 28 14.52 7.66 18.80
N GLY A 29 13.21 7.84 18.68
CA GLY A 29 12.56 8.82 17.82
C GLY A 29 11.47 9.64 18.51
N VAL A 30 10.95 9.20 19.65
CA VAL A 30 9.89 9.90 20.39
C VAL A 30 10.47 11.11 21.14
N PRO A 31 10.13 12.36 20.80
CA PRO A 31 10.58 13.52 21.56
C PRO A 31 9.86 13.56 22.92
N LYS A 32 10.62 13.71 24.00
CA LYS A 32 10.12 14.34 25.23
C LYS A 32 10.01 15.83 24.93
N ASN A 33 8.82 16.37 25.16
CA ASN A 33 8.40 17.73 24.84
C ASN A 33 9.36 18.82 25.36
N THR A 34 9.98 19.62 24.49
CA THR A 34 10.61 20.91 24.84
C THR A 34 10.67 21.89 23.64
N GLY A 35 9.86 22.95 23.69
CA GLY A 35 10.20 24.35 23.36
C GLY A 35 10.74 24.76 21.97
N VAL A 36 9.94 25.54 21.24
CA VAL A 36 10.23 26.40 20.06
C VAL A 36 11.09 27.61 20.47
N PRO A 37 12.08 28.11 19.67
CA PRO A 37 11.89 29.12 18.58
C PRO A 37 12.85 28.93 17.38
N GLY A 38 12.70 29.48 16.16
CA GLY A 38 11.79 30.44 15.53
C GLY A 38 12.48 31.00 14.27
N GLY A 39 11.73 31.21 13.18
CA GLY A 39 11.94 32.27 12.17
C GLY A 39 13.06 32.17 11.11
N GLY A 40 12.70 32.42 9.84
CA GLY A 40 13.61 32.99 8.83
C GLY A 40 13.43 32.44 7.40
N GLY A 41 12.74 33.20 6.53
CA GLY A 41 12.61 32.93 5.10
C GLY A 41 13.61 33.72 4.23
N ALA A 42 13.82 33.25 2.99
CA ALA A 42 14.38 33.97 1.83
C ALA A 42 14.15 33.08 0.59
N THR A 43 13.29 33.39 -0.38
CA THR A 43 13.43 34.29 -1.56
C THR A 43 14.58 33.95 -2.51
N ASN A 44 14.23 33.44 -3.70
CA ASN A 44 15.08 33.28 -4.89
C ASN A 44 15.33 34.63 -5.59
N PRO A 45 16.44 34.75 -6.33
CA PRO A 45 16.53 35.56 -7.53
C PRO A 45 16.94 34.76 -8.80
N PRO A 46 16.87 35.39 -10.00
CA PRO A 46 16.46 34.74 -11.25
C PRO A 46 17.56 34.63 -12.34
N ASP A 47 17.09 34.11 -13.47
CA ASP A 47 17.62 33.94 -14.83
C ASP A 47 18.50 35.04 -15.46
N GLY A 48 19.30 34.60 -16.45
CA GLY A 48 20.07 35.37 -17.44
C GLY A 48 21.42 34.67 -17.70
N THR A 49 21.91 34.42 -18.92
CA THR A 49 21.65 34.95 -20.27
C THR A 49 22.34 34.03 -21.29
N GLN A 50 21.91 34.15 -22.55
CA GLN A 50 22.36 33.47 -23.76
C GLN A 50 23.85 33.66 -24.08
N GLU A 51 24.42 32.73 -24.86
CA GLU A 51 25.24 33.09 -26.03
C GLU A 51 25.28 31.92 -27.04
N ASP A 52 25.11 32.29 -28.31
CA ASP A 52 25.14 31.49 -29.53
C ASP A 52 26.56 30.99 -29.87
N GLU A 53 26.68 29.90 -30.63
CA GLU A 53 27.43 29.94 -31.88
C GLU A 53 27.17 28.70 -32.76
N SER A 54 27.26 28.96 -34.06
CA SER A 54 26.81 28.13 -35.17
C SER A 54 28.00 27.54 -35.92
N SER A 55 27.84 26.35 -36.50
CA SER A 55 28.61 25.95 -37.68
C SER A 55 27.96 24.78 -38.43
N GLN A 56 27.60 25.06 -39.69
CA GLN A 56 27.35 24.11 -40.78
C GLN A 56 28.64 23.26 -41.03
N GLN A 57 28.70 22.11 -41.69
CA GLN A 57 28.13 21.69 -42.98
C GLN A 57 28.68 20.27 -43.27
N GLY A 58 28.00 19.45 -44.10
CA GLY A 58 28.67 18.34 -44.83
C GLY A 58 27.87 17.03 -44.97
N LYS A 59 27.24 16.82 -46.13
CA LYS A 59 26.83 15.49 -46.64
C LYS A 59 28.00 14.84 -47.39
N PRO A 60 28.06 13.49 -47.45
CA PRO A 60 27.97 12.85 -48.76
C PRO A 60 27.12 11.55 -48.80
N GLN A 61 27.02 11.00 -50.00
CA GLN A 61 25.98 10.13 -50.55
C GLN A 61 26.07 8.62 -50.22
N SER A 62 24.87 8.02 -50.21
CA SER A 62 24.42 6.66 -50.59
C SER A 62 25.37 5.45 -50.54
N THR A 63 24.93 4.42 -49.80
CA THR A 63 24.90 3.03 -50.28
C THR A 63 23.65 2.31 -49.78
N ASP A 64 23.07 1.52 -50.67
CA ASP A 64 21.81 0.80 -50.62
C ASP A 64 21.75 -0.25 -49.48
N SER A 65 20.74 -0.17 -48.62
CA SER A 65 20.28 -1.30 -47.81
C SER A 65 18.79 -1.16 -47.53
N ARG A 66 18.06 -2.25 -47.77
CA ARG A 66 16.60 -2.35 -47.79
C ARG A 66 16.02 -2.11 -46.38
N ALA A 67 15.81 -0.85 -46.03
CA ALA A 67 15.12 -0.45 -44.80
C ALA A 67 13.65 -0.87 -44.85
N LYS A 68 13.24 -1.76 -43.93
CA LYS A 68 11.83 -2.06 -43.68
C LYS A 68 11.15 -0.76 -43.21
N LYS A 69 10.23 -0.24 -44.01
CA LYS A 69 9.51 1.01 -43.75
C LYS A 69 8.83 0.99 -42.38
N THR A 70 9.10 2.02 -41.58
CA THR A 70 8.32 2.38 -40.39
C THR A 70 6.87 2.65 -40.82
N PRO A 71 5.84 2.11 -40.14
CA PRO A 71 4.46 2.32 -40.53
C PRO A 71 4.07 3.79 -40.46
N HIS A 72 3.25 4.24 -41.41
CA HIS A 72 2.78 5.62 -41.47
C HIS A 72 1.69 5.82 -40.40
N ARG A 73 1.58 7.04 -39.85
CA ARG A 73 0.57 7.44 -38.86
C ARG A 73 -0.89 7.10 -39.26
N ASN A 74 -1.13 6.92 -40.57
CA ASN A 74 -2.44 6.55 -41.12
C ASN A 74 -2.75 5.06 -40.94
N ASP A 75 -1.75 4.19 -40.96
CA ASP A 75 -1.93 2.73 -40.80
C ASP A 75 -2.43 2.39 -39.38
N ILE A 76 -1.95 3.14 -38.38
CA ILE A 76 -2.41 3.02 -36.99
C ILE A 76 -3.85 3.52 -36.85
N ARG A 77 -4.22 4.59 -37.57
CA ARG A 77 -5.58 5.17 -37.53
C ARG A 77 -6.61 4.28 -38.20
N ASP A 78 -6.27 3.65 -39.31
CA ASP A 78 -7.16 2.74 -40.03
C ASP A 78 -7.30 1.40 -39.29
N ALA A 79 -6.25 0.94 -38.60
CA ALA A 79 -6.33 -0.21 -37.68
C ALA A 79 -7.24 0.07 -36.47
N LEU A 80 -7.26 1.28 -35.93
CA LEU A 80 -8.13 1.66 -34.81
C LEU A 80 -9.62 1.82 -35.20
N ARG A 81 -9.91 2.06 -36.50
CA ARG A 81 -11.28 2.28 -37.02
C ARG A 81 -12.01 1.00 -37.41
N LYS A 82 -11.28 -0.04 -37.83
CA LYS A 82 -11.83 -1.38 -38.07
C LYS A 82 -11.70 -2.17 -36.77
N ASN A 83 -12.82 -2.33 -36.07
CA ASN A 83 -13.01 -3.18 -34.89
C ASN A 83 -11.98 -4.35 -34.82
N ASP A 84 -11.23 -4.42 -33.71
CA ASP A 84 -10.32 -5.52 -33.24
C ASP A 84 -8.91 -5.08 -32.76
N VAL A 85 -8.69 -3.82 -32.37
CA VAL A 85 -7.48 -3.46 -31.60
C VAL A 85 -7.76 -3.54 -30.12
N LEU A 86 -7.50 -4.72 -29.54
CA LEU A 86 -7.34 -4.85 -28.11
C LEU A 86 -5.93 -4.38 -27.73
N VAL A 87 -5.80 -3.14 -27.25
CA VAL A 87 -4.55 -2.66 -26.61
C VAL A 87 -4.45 -3.32 -25.23
N VAL A 88 -3.85 -4.50 -25.20
CA VAL A 88 -3.63 -5.24 -23.95
C VAL A 88 -2.36 -4.74 -23.27
N VAL A 89 -2.52 -3.95 -22.22
CA VAL A 89 -1.47 -3.76 -21.20
C VAL A 89 -1.53 -4.96 -20.24
N ALA A 90 -1.20 -6.16 -20.73
CA ALA A 90 -1.12 -7.35 -19.88
C ALA A 90 0.15 -8.13 -20.19
N GLU A 91 1.04 -8.17 -19.21
CA GLU A 91 2.23 -9.03 -19.22
C GLU A 91 1.83 -10.50 -19.04
N THR A 92 0.69 -10.77 -18.40
CA THR A 92 0.15 -12.09 -18.06
C THR A 92 -1.36 -12.20 -18.36
N GLY A 93 -1.79 -13.34 -18.91
CA GLY A 93 -3.20 -13.56 -19.33
C GLY A 93 -3.38 -13.58 -20.85
N SER A 94 -4.17 -14.52 -21.37
CA SER A 94 -4.42 -14.67 -22.80
C SER A 94 -5.73 -13.97 -23.14
N VAL A 95 -5.70 -12.99 -24.04
CA VAL A 95 -6.93 -12.51 -24.67
C VAL A 95 -6.96 -13.00 -26.11
N PRO A 96 -7.99 -13.75 -26.52
CA PRO A 96 -8.12 -14.23 -27.90
C PRO A 96 -8.18 -13.08 -28.91
N GLY A 97 -7.76 -13.32 -30.15
CA GLY A 97 -7.88 -12.37 -31.27
C GLY A 97 -6.85 -11.24 -31.30
N VAL A 98 -5.88 -11.18 -30.37
CA VAL A 98 -4.86 -10.13 -30.36
C VAL A 98 -3.87 -10.30 -31.51
N ARG A 99 -3.88 -9.36 -32.46
CA ARG A 99 -2.97 -9.35 -33.64
C ARG A 99 -1.99 -8.18 -33.66
N TYR A 100 -2.28 -7.12 -32.89
CA TYR A 100 -1.47 -5.92 -32.84
C TYR A 100 -1.18 -5.56 -31.39
N VAL A 101 0.10 -5.33 -31.07
CA VAL A 101 0.55 -4.89 -29.75
C VAL A 101 1.23 -3.53 -29.90
N ILE A 102 0.91 -2.58 -29.01
CA ILE A 102 1.63 -1.31 -28.89
C ILE A 102 2.37 -1.34 -27.55
N ASP A 103 3.69 -1.44 -27.59
CA ASP A 103 4.53 -1.52 -26.40
C ASP A 103 5.19 -0.17 -26.11
N THR A 104 4.78 0.44 -25.01
CA THR A 104 5.31 1.73 -24.53
C THR A 104 6.65 1.59 -23.81
N GLY A 105 7.13 0.36 -23.56
CA GLY A 105 8.42 0.11 -22.91
C GLY A 105 8.44 0.43 -21.41
N LYS A 106 7.28 0.70 -20.79
CA LYS A 106 7.17 1.04 -19.36
C LYS A 106 6.15 0.17 -18.63
N ALA A 107 6.35 0.00 -17.34
CA ALA A 107 5.41 -0.62 -16.41
C ALA A 107 5.42 0.13 -15.06
N LYS A 108 4.29 0.15 -14.35
CA LYS A 108 4.27 0.61 -12.96
C LYS A 108 4.76 -0.52 -12.07
N VAL A 109 5.91 -0.34 -11.44
CA VAL A 109 6.55 -1.37 -10.60
C VAL A 109 6.45 -0.97 -9.15
N LYS A 110 5.90 -1.85 -8.31
CA LYS A 110 5.96 -1.72 -6.85
C LYS A 110 7.39 -1.97 -6.38
N GLN A 111 7.92 -1.05 -5.58
CA GLN A 111 9.22 -1.17 -4.94
C GLN A 111 9.12 -0.71 -3.48
N TYR A 112 9.50 -1.58 -2.57
CA TYR A 112 9.64 -1.28 -1.15
C TYR A 112 11.01 -0.64 -0.88
N ARG A 113 11.01 0.47 -0.14
CA ARG A 113 12.21 1.16 0.32
C ARG A 113 12.42 0.83 1.80
N VAL A 114 13.23 -0.19 2.06
CA VAL A 114 13.50 -0.73 3.41
C VAL A 114 13.82 0.39 4.40
N ARG A 115 14.79 1.26 4.07
CA ARG A 115 15.20 2.39 4.93
C ARG A 115 14.05 3.30 5.35
N LEU A 116 13.14 3.63 4.43
CA LEU A 116 12.02 4.54 4.64
C LEU A 116 10.75 3.83 5.14
N GLY A 117 10.73 2.49 5.13
CA GLY A 117 9.57 1.69 5.52
C GLY A 117 8.34 1.92 4.62
N MET A 118 8.56 2.30 3.35
CA MET A 118 7.50 2.77 2.46
C MET A 118 7.48 2.07 1.11
N GLU A 119 6.30 1.98 0.52
CA GLU A 119 6.13 1.48 -0.85
C GLU A 119 6.14 2.64 -1.85
N SER A 120 6.74 2.40 -3.01
CA SER A 120 6.70 3.31 -4.14
C SER A 120 6.15 2.58 -5.36
N LEU A 121 5.26 3.25 -6.09
CA LEU A 121 4.69 2.74 -7.34
C LEU A 121 5.11 3.69 -8.45
N LEU A 122 6.28 3.44 -9.02
CA LEU A 122 6.90 4.32 -10.00
C LEU A 122 6.84 3.70 -11.40
N PRO A 123 6.60 4.50 -12.46
CA PRO A 123 6.77 4.04 -13.82
C PRO A 123 8.26 3.77 -14.07
N LYS A 124 8.60 2.55 -14.45
CA LYS A 124 9.97 2.14 -14.79
C LYS A 124 10.02 1.53 -16.19
N PRO A 125 11.17 1.58 -16.87
CA PRO A 125 11.40 0.77 -18.06
C PRO A 125 11.18 -0.71 -17.76
N ILE A 126 10.66 -1.44 -18.73
CA ILE A 126 10.50 -2.90 -18.65
C ILE A 126 11.81 -3.63 -18.92
N SER A 127 11.87 -4.92 -18.62
CA SER A 127 12.97 -5.78 -19.08
C SER A 127 12.83 -6.19 -20.56
N LYS A 128 13.94 -6.61 -21.19
CA LYS A 128 13.94 -7.26 -22.51
C LYS A 128 13.05 -8.49 -22.49
N SER A 129 13.10 -9.29 -21.41
CA SER A 129 12.22 -10.45 -21.24
C SER A 129 10.73 -10.07 -21.26
N SER A 130 10.33 -8.99 -20.57
CA SER A 130 8.95 -8.47 -20.61
C SER A 130 8.59 -7.94 -22.01
N ALA A 131 9.49 -7.22 -22.67
CA ALA A 131 9.27 -6.75 -24.05
C ALA A 131 9.07 -7.90 -25.06
N ILE A 132 9.80 -9.01 -24.90
CA ILE A 132 9.62 -10.23 -25.69
C ILE A 132 8.27 -10.89 -25.38
N GLN A 133 7.91 -11.01 -24.10
CA GLN A 133 6.61 -11.56 -23.70
C GLN A 133 5.42 -10.74 -24.23
N ARG A 134 5.53 -9.41 -24.22
CA ARG A 134 4.54 -8.49 -24.80
C ARG A 134 4.43 -8.67 -26.32
N ALA A 135 5.57 -8.70 -27.03
CA ALA A 135 5.58 -8.94 -28.47
C ALA A 135 4.98 -10.30 -28.84
N GLY A 136 5.27 -11.34 -28.06
CA GLY A 136 4.73 -12.69 -28.25
C GLY A 136 3.22 -12.78 -28.16
N ARG A 137 2.51 -11.78 -27.61
CA ARG A 137 1.04 -11.76 -27.57
C ARG A 137 0.41 -11.61 -28.95
N ALA A 138 1.03 -10.85 -29.84
CA ALA A 138 0.53 -10.64 -31.20
C ALA A 138 0.61 -11.90 -32.07
N GLY A 139 1.51 -12.84 -31.73
CA GLY A 139 1.83 -14.02 -32.55
C GLY A 139 1.19 -15.33 -32.08
N ARG A 140 0.19 -15.31 -31.19
CA ARG A 140 -0.33 -16.54 -30.55
C ARG A 140 -1.24 -17.37 -31.45
N GLU A 141 -2.16 -16.72 -32.14
CA GLU A 141 -3.19 -17.39 -32.95
C GLU A 141 -2.90 -17.31 -34.45
N ALA A 142 -2.21 -16.26 -34.87
CA ALA A 142 -1.85 -16.00 -36.26
C ALA A 142 -0.70 -14.98 -36.33
N PRO A 143 -0.05 -14.77 -37.48
CA PRO A 143 0.99 -13.77 -37.63
C PRO A 143 0.50 -12.37 -37.22
N GLY A 144 1.14 -11.75 -36.24
CA GLY A 144 0.80 -10.42 -35.74
C GLY A 144 2.00 -9.48 -35.73
N GLN A 145 1.77 -8.23 -35.32
CA GLN A 145 2.78 -7.18 -35.30
C GLN A 145 2.86 -6.52 -33.92
N CYS A 146 4.08 -6.19 -33.49
CA CYS A 146 4.34 -5.45 -32.26
C CYS A 146 5.05 -4.13 -32.60
N TYR A 147 4.43 -3.02 -32.24
CA TYR A 147 4.98 -1.68 -32.42
C TYR A 147 5.58 -1.21 -31.09
N ARG A 148 6.90 -1.10 -31.05
CA ARG A 148 7.64 -0.59 -29.87
C ARG A 148 7.81 0.93 -30.00
N LEU A 149 7.43 1.67 -28.96
CA LEU A 149 7.54 3.14 -28.92
C LEU A 149 8.90 3.61 -28.38
N TYR A 150 9.96 2.83 -28.61
CA TYR A 150 11.33 3.09 -28.19
C TYR A 150 12.30 2.58 -29.27
N THR A 151 13.49 3.17 -29.33
CA THR A 151 14.49 2.82 -30.36
C THR A 151 15.08 1.44 -30.12
N GLU A 152 15.61 0.83 -31.17
CA GLU A 152 16.39 -0.41 -31.08
C GLU A 152 17.61 -0.24 -30.17
N GLU A 153 18.27 0.91 -30.25
CA GLU A 153 19.35 1.28 -29.33
C GLU A 153 18.90 1.29 -27.86
N SER A 154 17.71 1.85 -27.57
CA SER A 154 17.15 1.84 -26.21
C SER A 154 16.82 0.42 -25.75
N TYR A 155 16.32 -0.42 -26.66
CA TYR A 155 16.07 -1.83 -26.36
C TYR A 155 17.37 -2.53 -25.96
N GLU A 156 18.46 -2.35 -26.71
CA GLU A 156 19.72 -3.05 -26.45
C GLU A 156 20.51 -2.52 -25.26
N ASN A 157 20.58 -1.19 -25.11
CA ASN A 157 21.49 -0.53 -24.18
C ASN A 157 20.83 -0.07 -22.87
N ILE A 158 19.52 0.18 -22.85
CA ILE A 158 18.81 0.74 -21.67
C ILE A 158 18.02 -0.34 -20.93
N LEU A 159 17.36 -1.26 -21.64
CA LEU A 159 16.54 -2.28 -21.00
C LEU A 159 17.41 -3.38 -20.39
N LYS A 160 17.10 -3.76 -19.16
CA LYS A 160 17.74 -4.91 -18.49
C LYS A 160 17.22 -6.21 -19.09
N ASP A 161 18.02 -7.27 -19.07
CA ASP A 161 17.61 -8.56 -19.64
C ASP A 161 16.37 -9.14 -18.95
N SER A 162 16.34 -9.10 -17.61
CA SER A 162 15.24 -9.60 -16.78
C SER A 162 14.84 -8.61 -15.68
N ASP A 163 13.61 -8.74 -15.19
CA ASP A 163 13.12 -7.98 -14.05
C ASP A 163 13.73 -8.50 -12.74
N LEU A 164 13.79 -7.64 -11.71
CA LEU A 164 14.25 -8.08 -10.39
C LEU A 164 13.24 -9.05 -9.77
N PRO A 165 13.71 -10.14 -9.12
CA PRO A 165 12.88 -11.04 -8.34
C PRO A 165 11.99 -10.29 -7.35
N GLU A 166 10.75 -10.75 -7.17
CA GLU A 166 9.77 -10.08 -6.31
C GLU A 166 10.25 -9.93 -4.87
N ILE A 167 10.89 -10.97 -4.33
CA ILE A 167 11.41 -11.00 -2.96
C ILE A 167 12.41 -9.87 -2.66
N LEU A 168 13.13 -9.38 -3.69
CA LEU A 168 14.11 -8.29 -3.55
C LEU A 168 13.48 -6.88 -3.65
N ARG A 169 12.18 -6.78 -3.96
CA ARG A 169 11.51 -5.50 -4.24
C ARG A 169 10.22 -5.27 -3.46
N ILE A 170 9.75 -6.21 -2.64
CA ILE A 170 8.56 -6.06 -1.81
C ILE A 170 8.90 -6.10 -0.31
N ASP A 171 7.94 -5.73 0.53
CA ASP A 171 8.04 -5.94 1.97
C ASP A 171 8.01 -7.45 2.28
N VAL A 172 9.02 -7.93 3.01
CA VAL A 172 9.18 -9.35 3.36
C VAL A 172 8.46 -9.75 4.65
N LEU A 173 7.77 -8.83 5.32
CA LEU A 173 7.04 -9.07 6.57
C LEU A 173 6.18 -10.34 6.55
N GLY A 174 5.35 -10.49 5.52
CA GLY A 174 4.46 -11.65 5.38
C GLY A 174 5.22 -12.95 5.13
N ALA A 175 6.30 -12.89 4.34
CA ALA A 175 7.16 -14.05 4.08
C ALA A 175 7.86 -14.51 5.36
N VAL A 176 8.42 -13.58 6.14
CA VAL A 176 9.09 -13.87 7.42
C VAL A 176 8.13 -14.48 8.44
N LEU A 177 6.91 -13.92 8.58
CA LEU A 177 5.89 -14.52 9.47
C LEU A 177 5.55 -15.95 9.04
N THR A 178 5.39 -16.16 7.74
CA THR A 178 5.07 -17.48 7.17
C THR A 178 6.21 -18.48 7.40
N MET A 179 7.47 -18.07 7.25
CA MET A 179 8.64 -18.89 7.51
C MET A 179 8.70 -19.29 8.99
N LYS A 180 8.54 -18.33 9.91
CA LYS A 180 8.50 -18.59 11.35
C LYS A 180 7.34 -19.52 11.74
N ALA A 181 6.16 -19.33 11.15
CA ALA A 181 5.00 -20.21 11.35
C ALA A 181 5.23 -21.65 10.87
N ARG A 182 6.12 -21.85 9.89
CA ARG A 182 6.55 -23.18 9.42
C ARG A 182 7.74 -23.76 10.19
N GLY A 183 8.18 -23.12 11.27
CA GLY A 183 9.26 -23.60 12.12
C GLY A 183 10.67 -23.25 11.64
N ILE A 184 10.80 -22.34 10.66
CA ILE A 184 12.10 -21.83 10.22
C ILE A 184 12.56 -20.76 11.20
N ASN A 185 13.45 -21.13 12.13
CA ASN A 185 13.92 -20.22 13.18
C ASN A 185 15.01 -19.27 12.69
N ASP A 186 15.98 -19.79 11.94
CA ASP A 186 17.04 -19.01 11.31
C ASP A 186 16.65 -18.66 9.87
N ILE A 187 16.15 -17.45 9.69
CA ILE A 187 15.73 -16.94 8.39
C ILE A 187 16.90 -16.41 7.56
N PHE A 188 18.03 -16.06 8.20
CA PHE A 188 19.20 -15.50 7.51
C PHE A 188 19.99 -16.59 6.78
N SER A 189 20.05 -17.79 7.36
CA SER A 189 20.71 -18.95 6.74
C SER A 189 19.79 -19.78 5.85
N PHE A 190 18.52 -19.38 5.68
CA PHE A 190 17.58 -20.13 4.86
C PHE A 190 17.97 -20.01 3.37
N PRO A 191 18.10 -21.14 2.62
CA PRO A 191 18.65 -21.13 1.26
C PRO A 191 17.63 -20.63 0.23
N LEU A 192 17.43 -19.32 0.16
CA LEU A 192 16.64 -18.67 -0.88
C LEU A 192 17.40 -18.65 -2.21
N MET A 193 16.68 -18.74 -3.34
CA MET A 193 17.26 -18.56 -4.67
C MET A 193 17.88 -17.17 -4.84
N ASP A 194 17.14 -16.15 -4.39
CA ASP A 194 17.59 -14.77 -4.30
C ASP A 194 17.31 -14.27 -2.88
N THR A 195 18.36 -13.86 -2.17
CA THR A 195 18.26 -13.45 -0.76
C THR A 195 18.17 -11.93 -0.65
N PRO A 196 17.12 -11.38 -0.01
CA PRO A 196 17.04 -9.96 0.33
C PRO A 196 18.19 -9.51 1.24
N ASP A 197 18.46 -8.21 1.24
CA ASP A 197 19.43 -7.62 2.18
C ASP A 197 19.03 -7.93 3.64
N ASP A 198 20.03 -8.17 4.50
CA ASP A 198 19.83 -8.42 5.94
C ASP A 198 18.95 -7.33 6.60
N GLU A 199 19.08 -6.08 6.17
CA GLU A 199 18.27 -4.94 6.66
C GLU A 199 16.76 -5.20 6.47
N ALA A 200 16.36 -5.87 5.37
CA ALA A 200 14.96 -6.18 5.10
C ALA A 200 14.40 -7.20 6.11
N PHE A 201 15.19 -8.24 6.41
CA PHE A 201 14.84 -9.24 7.42
C PHE A 201 14.78 -8.62 8.82
N GLU A 202 15.77 -7.82 9.20
CA GLU A 202 15.82 -7.16 10.51
C GLU A 202 14.59 -6.25 10.73
N LYS A 203 14.19 -5.47 9.71
CA LYS A 203 13.00 -4.63 9.81
C LYS A 203 11.70 -5.43 9.88
N ALA A 204 11.59 -6.51 9.12
CA ALA A 204 10.44 -7.40 9.20
C ALA A 204 10.32 -8.02 10.59
N LEU A 205 11.43 -8.48 11.18
CA LEU A 205 11.47 -9.03 12.53
C LEU A 205 11.09 -7.99 13.59
N LEU A 206 11.64 -6.78 13.50
CA LEU A 206 11.28 -5.69 14.40
C LEU A 206 9.78 -5.38 14.33
N HIS A 207 9.22 -5.29 13.11
CA HIS A 207 7.81 -5.00 12.93
C HIS A 207 6.93 -6.15 13.45
N LEU A 208 7.31 -7.41 13.21
CA LEU A 208 6.64 -8.58 13.80
C LEU A 208 6.70 -8.57 15.33
N HIS A 209 7.79 -8.09 15.92
CA HIS A 209 7.92 -7.95 17.36
C HIS A 209 6.96 -6.88 17.90
N VAL A 210 6.89 -5.71 17.26
CA VAL A 210 5.93 -4.64 17.61
C VAL A 210 4.48 -5.12 17.48
N LEU A 211 4.18 -5.99 16.51
CA LEU A 211 2.85 -6.60 16.37
C LEU A 211 2.56 -7.67 17.46
N GLY A 212 3.53 -8.04 18.28
CA GLY A 212 3.43 -9.16 19.23
C GLY A 212 3.48 -10.55 18.57
N ALA A 213 3.87 -10.63 17.29
CA ALA A 213 3.95 -11.88 16.54
C ALA A 213 5.14 -12.75 16.96
N ILE A 214 6.24 -12.10 17.36
CA ILE A 214 7.46 -12.76 17.84
C ILE A 214 7.87 -12.19 19.20
N ALA A 215 8.43 -13.04 20.05
CA ALA A 215 9.02 -12.64 21.32
C ALA A 215 10.42 -12.03 21.12
N GLY A 216 11.02 -11.48 22.18
CA GLY A 216 12.36 -10.89 22.13
C GLY A 216 13.49 -11.91 21.88
N ASP A 217 13.23 -13.20 22.00
CA ASP A 217 14.16 -14.25 21.57
C ASP A 217 13.95 -14.68 20.09
N GLY A 218 13.10 -13.95 19.35
CA GLY A 218 12.77 -14.24 17.96
C GLY A 218 11.89 -15.47 17.76
N SER A 219 11.36 -16.07 18.83
CA SER A 219 10.42 -17.19 18.76
C SER A 219 9.00 -16.71 18.41
N LEU A 220 8.24 -17.56 17.70
CA LEU A 220 6.87 -17.24 17.30
C LEU A 220 5.90 -17.38 18.48
N THR A 221 5.15 -16.31 18.77
CA THR A 221 4.15 -16.30 19.85
C THR A 221 2.86 -17.01 19.42
N GLU A 222 1.95 -17.27 20.37
CA GLU A 222 0.60 -17.76 20.03
C GLU A 222 -0.15 -16.74 19.16
N MET A 223 0.00 -15.45 19.45
CA MET A 223 -0.57 -14.38 18.64
C MET A 223 0.00 -14.41 17.21
N GLY A 224 1.31 -14.61 17.07
CA GLY A 224 1.97 -14.80 15.77
C GLY A 224 1.43 -15.99 14.99
N ARG A 225 1.20 -17.13 15.66
CA ARG A 225 0.57 -18.31 15.04
C ARG A 225 -0.84 -18.00 14.55
N LYS A 226 -1.67 -17.33 15.36
CA LYS A 226 -3.01 -16.92 14.95
C LYS A 226 -2.99 -15.91 13.80
N MET A 227 -2.08 -14.94 13.83
CA MET A 227 -1.93 -13.99 12.71
C MET A 227 -1.55 -14.69 11.41
N ALA A 228 -0.66 -15.68 11.45
CA ALA A 228 -0.26 -16.46 10.28
C ALA A 228 -1.38 -17.35 9.71
N TYR A 229 -2.43 -17.63 10.49
CA TYR A 229 -3.59 -18.41 10.06
C TYR A 229 -4.50 -17.62 9.11
N PHE A 230 -4.62 -16.30 9.31
CA PHE A 230 -5.51 -15.48 8.49
C PHE A 230 -4.89 -15.15 7.12
N PRO A 231 -5.68 -15.16 6.02
CA PRO A 231 -5.21 -14.83 4.68
C PRO A 231 -5.14 -13.30 4.45
N VAL A 232 -4.60 -12.57 5.43
CA VAL A 232 -4.39 -11.12 5.40
C VAL A 232 -2.97 -10.80 5.87
N THR A 233 -2.51 -9.56 5.67
CA THR A 233 -1.19 -9.16 6.16
C THR A 233 -1.16 -9.17 7.70
N ALA A 234 0.03 -9.36 8.28
CA ALA A 234 0.21 -9.44 9.72
C ALA A 234 -0.42 -8.26 10.50
N PRO A 235 -0.32 -6.98 10.04
CA PRO A 235 -1.04 -5.86 10.63
C PRO A 235 -2.55 -6.08 10.73
N TYR A 236 -3.23 -6.50 9.66
CA TYR A 236 -4.67 -6.75 9.69
C TYR A 236 -5.03 -7.96 10.55
N GLY A 237 -4.19 -8.99 10.57
CA GLY A 237 -4.33 -10.12 11.50
C GLY A 237 -4.29 -9.66 12.96
N ARG A 238 -3.37 -8.74 13.29
CA ARG A 238 -3.27 -8.14 14.63
C ARG A 238 -4.53 -7.37 15.02
N VAL A 239 -5.10 -6.62 14.07
CA VAL A 239 -6.37 -5.88 14.26
C VAL A 239 -7.53 -6.83 14.53
N LEU A 240 -7.65 -7.93 13.76
CA LEU A 240 -8.70 -8.93 14.00
C LEU A 240 -8.60 -9.53 15.40
N LEU A 241 -7.38 -9.90 15.84
CA LEU A 241 -7.16 -10.44 17.17
C LEU A 241 -7.47 -9.42 18.28
N ALA A 242 -7.14 -8.14 18.08
CA ALA A 242 -7.50 -7.07 19.01
C ALA A 242 -9.02 -6.86 19.08
N ALA A 243 -9.69 -6.83 17.93
CA ALA A 243 -11.12 -6.59 17.84
C ALA A 243 -11.96 -7.77 18.37
N GLY A 244 -11.40 -8.99 18.35
CA GLY A 244 -11.99 -10.18 18.96
C GLY A 244 -11.74 -10.33 20.46
N ASP A 245 -10.98 -9.44 21.10
CA ASP A 245 -10.89 -9.39 22.57
C ASP A 245 -12.27 -8.98 23.14
N PRO A 246 -12.85 -9.74 24.10
CA PRO A 246 -14.11 -9.42 24.74
C PRO A 246 -14.21 -8.00 25.33
N LYS A 247 -13.07 -7.36 25.65
CA LYS A 247 -13.03 -5.97 26.12
C LYS A 247 -13.38 -4.94 25.04
N ASN A 248 -13.08 -5.25 23.77
CA ASN A 248 -13.32 -4.36 22.65
C ASN A 248 -14.62 -4.71 21.92
N ASP A 249 -14.86 -6.02 21.74
CA ASP A 249 -16.08 -6.59 21.16
C ASP A 249 -16.49 -5.92 19.83
N CYS A 250 -15.55 -5.57 18.96
CA CYS A 250 -15.80 -4.82 17.71
C CYS A 250 -15.34 -5.59 16.46
N LEU A 251 -15.36 -6.92 16.54
CA LEU A 251 -14.82 -7.81 15.53
C LEU A 251 -15.56 -7.73 14.20
N LEU A 252 -16.89 -7.60 14.21
CA LEU A 252 -17.68 -7.54 12.98
C LEU A 252 -17.39 -6.25 12.20
N GLU A 253 -17.24 -5.12 12.90
CA GLU A 253 -16.88 -3.84 12.31
C GLU A 253 -15.46 -3.87 11.75
N ALA A 254 -14.51 -4.47 12.48
CA ALA A 254 -13.15 -4.63 12.00
C ALA A 254 -13.10 -5.49 10.73
N ILE A 255 -13.86 -6.60 10.68
CA ILE A 255 -13.97 -7.45 9.49
C ILE A 255 -14.53 -6.66 8.30
N ASP A 256 -15.58 -5.88 8.50
CA ASP A 256 -16.20 -5.08 7.43
C ASP A 256 -15.21 -4.08 6.82
N ILE A 257 -14.43 -3.40 7.67
CA ILE A 257 -13.39 -2.46 7.22
C ILE A 257 -12.26 -3.19 6.49
N ILE A 258 -11.71 -4.26 7.08
CA ILE A 258 -10.60 -5.02 6.50
C ILE A 258 -11.00 -5.60 5.15
N ALA A 259 -12.22 -6.13 5.04
CA ALA A 259 -12.73 -6.68 3.79
C ALA A 259 -12.74 -5.66 2.64
N CYS A 260 -13.07 -4.40 2.91
CA CYS A 260 -12.94 -3.32 1.93
C CYS A 260 -11.49 -2.99 1.59
N LEU A 261 -10.62 -2.92 2.60
CA LEU A 261 -9.20 -2.59 2.40
C LEU A 261 -8.44 -3.67 1.61
N THR A 262 -8.86 -4.93 1.71
CA THR A 262 -8.20 -6.06 1.04
C THR A 262 -8.91 -6.52 -0.24
N ALA A 263 -9.93 -5.81 -0.72
CA ALA A 263 -10.67 -6.15 -1.94
C ALA A 263 -9.91 -5.90 -3.26
N GLY A 264 -8.62 -5.55 -3.18
CA GLY A 264 -7.74 -5.32 -4.34
C GLY A 264 -7.72 -3.86 -4.77
N ASP A 265 -8.73 -3.44 -5.54
CA ASP A 265 -8.91 -2.05 -5.93
C ASP A 265 -9.65 -1.25 -4.83
N ASP A 266 -9.60 0.07 -4.89
CA ASP A 266 -10.40 0.91 -3.98
C ASP A 266 -11.90 0.77 -4.29
N ILE A 267 -12.73 0.64 -3.26
CA ILE A 267 -14.19 0.60 -3.45
C ILE A 267 -14.73 1.96 -3.93
N PHE A 268 -14.02 3.04 -3.68
CA PHE A 268 -14.38 4.38 -4.14
C PHE A 268 -13.73 4.67 -5.48
N TYR A 269 -14.52 5.13 -6.47
CA TYR A 269 -13.94 5.68 -7.70
C TYR A 269 -13.04 6.87 -7.39
N GLN A 270 -11.88 6.90 -8.04
CA GLN A 270 -10.90 7.97 -7.95
C GLN A 270 -11.33 9.19 -8.77
N LEU A 271 -10.98 10.35 -8.25
CA LEU A 271 -11.26 11.69 -8.79
C LEU A 271 -10.39 11.95 -10.03
N ARG A 272 -10.96 12.40 -11.15
CA ARG A 272 -10.21 12.70 -12.39
C ARG A 272 -10.36 14.14 -12.89
N SER A 273 -11.49 14.81 -12.63
CA SER A 273 -11.70 16.25 -12.87
C SER A 273 -12.26 16.97 -11.64
N GLU A 274 -12.15 18.30 -11.59
CA GLU A 274 -12.71 19.12 -10.49
C GLU A 274 -14.24 19.00 -10.39
N GLU A 275 -14.95 19.01 -11.53
CA GLU A 275 -16.41 18.83 -11.57
C GLU A 275 -16.84 17.45 -11.01
N GLU A 276 -16.10 16.39 -11.35
CA GLU A 276 -16.36 15.05 -10.79
C GLU A 276 -16.08 14.99 -9.28
N ILE A 277 -15.17 15.82 -8.76
CA ILE A 277 -14.88 15.87 -7.33
C ILE A 277 -16.09 16.36 -6.55
N GLU A 278 -16.70 17.45 -6.97
CA GLU A 278 -17.86 18.02 -6.29
C GLU A 278 -19.06 17.06 -6.32
N GLU A 279 -19.34 16.44 -7.47
CA GLU A 279 -20.40 15.45 -7.61
C GLU A 279 -20.16 14.22 -6.71
N ILE A 280 -18.92 13.73 -6.66
CA ILE A 280 -18.54 12.60 -5.81
C ILE A 280 -18.64 12.96 -4.33
N GLN A 281 -18.25 14.18 -3.94
CA GLN A 281 -18.34 14.63 -2.56
C GLN A 281 -19.79 14.73 -2.08
N GLU A 282 -20.68 15.31 -2.87
CA GLU A 282 -22.09 15.43 -2.50
C GLU A 282 -22.77 14.05 -2.47
N SER A 283 -22.51 13.19 -3.47
CA SER A 283 -23.09 11.84 -3.51
C SER A 283 -22.63 10.91 -2.37
N ARG A 284 -21.49 11.19 -1.74
CA ARG A 284 -20.92 10.38 -0.63
C ARG A 284 -20.97 11.07 0.73
N LYS A 285 -21.58 12.25 0.83
CA LYS A 285 -21.63 13.06 2.06
C LYS A 285 -22.15 12.31 3.28
N GLU A 286 -23.16 11.46 3.09
CA GLU A 286 -23.74 10.61 4.16
C GLU A 286 -22.80 9.50 4.66
N LEU A 287 -21.85 9.08 3.81
CA LEU A 287 -20.87 8.04 4.12
C LEU A 287 -19.70 8.58 4.92
N TYR A 288 -19.36 9.86 4.74
CA TYR A 288 -18.19 10.47 5.36
C TYR A 288 -18.32 10.52 6.87
N ARG A 289 -17.20 10.22 7.53
CA ARG A 289 -17.06 10.22 8.98
C ARG A 289 -15.89 11.09 9.39
N ARG A 290 -16.09 11.90 10.43
CA ARG A 290 -15.09 12.87 10.95
C ARG A 290 -13.90 12.17 11.57
N GLU A 291 -14.07 10.92 11.98
CA GLU A 291 -13.07 10.02 12.53
C GLU A 291 -12.09 9.53 11.43
N GLY A 292 -12.48 9.63 10.16
CA GLY A 292 -11.63 9.42 8.99
C GLY A 292 -12.06 8.25 8.09
N ASP A 293 -11.11 7.79 7.28
CA ASP A 293 -11.37 6.85 6.18
C ASP A 293 -11.85 5.49 6.68
N LEU A 294 -11.32 4.96 7.79
CA LEU A 294 -11.73 3.65 8.32
C LEU A 294 -13.23 3.58 8.65
N LEU A 295 -13.76 4.60 9.32
CA LEU A 295 -15.18 4.66 9.67
C LEU A 295 -16.06 4.99 8.46
N THR A 296 -15.49 5.64 7.45
CA THR A 296 -16.13 5.85 6.15
C THR A 296 -16.28 4.51 5.40
N TYR A 297 -15.26 3.64 5.41
CA TYR A 297 -15.37 2.27 4.89
C TYR A 297 -16.43 1.46 5.63
N LEU A 298 -16.41 1.51 6.97
CA LEU A 298 -17.40 0.81 7.80
C LEU A 298 -18.83 1.24 7.45
N THR A 299 -19.09 2.55 7.44
CA THR A 299 -20.39 3.12 7.12
C THR A 299 -20.86 2.68 5.73
N THR A 300 -19.94 2.67 4.76
CA THR A 300 -20.23 2.27 3.39
C THR A 300 -20.67 0.81 3.30
N VAL A 301 -19.99 -0.10 3.99
CA VAL A 301 -20.37 -1.52 4.03
C VAL A 301 -21.70 -1.69 4.73
N GLN A 302 -21.89 -1.08 5.90
CA GLN A 302 -23.11 -1.25 6.69
C GLN A 302 -24.35 -0.73 5.95
N GLN A 303 -24.26 0.46 5.33
CA GLN A 303 -25.35 0.98 4.50
C GLN A 303 -25.59 0.12 3.25
N TYR A 304 -24.54 -0.39 2.61
CA TYR A 304 -24.68 -1.30 1.47
C TYR A 304 -25.37 -2.61 1.85
N THR A 305 -25.03 -3.18 3.01
CA THR A 305 -25.66 -4.41 3.50
C THR A 305 -27.09 -4.19 3.97
N ALA A 306 -27.41 -2.98 4.45
CA ALA A 306 -28.77 -2.59 4.83
C ALA A 306 -29.70 -2.32 3.65
N GLU A 307 -29.16 -2.14 2.44
CA GLU A 307 -29.98 -1.91 1.25
C GLU A 307 -30.73 -3.18 0.83
N HIS A 308 -32.07 -3.07 0.84
CA HIS A 308 -33.01 -4.15 0.54
C HIS A 308 -33.47 -4.16 -0.92
N SER A 309 -33.35 -3.03 -1.63
CA SER A 309 -33.93 -2.86 -2.96
C SER A 309 -32.92 -3.22 -4.07
N ASP A 310 -32.15 -2.25 -4.54
CA ASP A 310 -31.17 -2.40 -5.61
C ASP A 310 -29.78 -1.91 -5.16
N ARG A 311 -28.95 -2.88 -4.79
CA ARG A 311 -27.55 -2.66 -4.40
C ARG A 311 -26.67 -2.18 -5.56
N VAL A 312 -27.02 -2.49 -6.81
CA VAL A 312 -26.27 -2.00 -7.98
C VAL A 312 -26.55 -0.51 -8.17
N GLU A 313 -27.81 -0.11 -8.09
CA GLU A 313 -28.19 1.30 -8.17
C GLU A 313 -27.65 2.11 -6.98
N TRP A 314 -27.68 1.53 -5.78
CA TRP A 314 -27.04 2.14 -4.60
C TRP A 314 -25.56 2.45 -4.85
N CYS A 315 -24.81 1.50 -5.43
CA CYS A 315 -23.41 1.69 -5.77
C CYS A 315 -23.23 2.78 -6.84
N LYS A 316 -24.04 2.78 -7.91
CA LYS A 316 -23.96 3.79 -8.97
C LYS A 316 -24.18 5.20 -8.44
N ARG A 317 -25.25 5.40 -7.67
CA ARG A 317 -25.60 6.69 -7.06
C ARG A 317 -24.48 7.24 -6.18
N ARG A 318 -23.84 6.38 -5.38
CA ARG A 318 -22.74 6.77 -4.47
C ARG A 318 -21.35 6.66 -5.10
N LYS A 319 -21.27 6.39 -6.41
CA LYS A 319 -20.03 6.23 -7.17
C LYS A 319 -19.10 5.18 -6.51
N VAL A 320 -19.67 4.09 -5.99
CA VAL A 320 -18.96 2.95 -5.41
C VAL A 320 -18.79 1.87 -6.48
N ASN A 321 -17.62 1.24 -6.53
CA ASN A 321 -17.34 0.16 -7.47
C ASN A 321 -18.05 -1.13 -7.06
N THR A 322 -19.11 -1.50 -7.79
CA THR A 322 -19.92 -2.68 -7.51
C THR A 322 -19.13 -3.98 -7.56
N ARG A 323 -18.14 -4.12 -8.47
CA ARG A 323 -17.32 -5.33 -8.57
C ARG A 323 -16.48 -5.51 -7.32
N VAL A 324 -15.82 -4.44 -6.89
CA VAL A 324 -14.96 -4.44 -5.70
C VAL A 324 -15.78 -4.63 -4.44
N MET A 325 -16.97 -4.01 -4.34
CA MET A 325 -17.86 -4.21 -3.20
C MET A 325 -18.34 -5.67 -3.08
N LYS A 326 -18.67 -6.32 -4.20
CA LYS A 326 -18.98 -7.77 -4.20
C LYS A 326 -17.79 -8.60 -3.72
N GLN A 327 -16.57 -8.26 -4.15
CA GLN A 327 -15.35 -8.91 -3.68
C GLN A 327 -15.12 -8.69 -2.18
N ALA A 328 -15.35 -7.48 -1.67
CA ALA A 328 -15.30 -7.17 -0.24
C ALA A 328 -16.30 -8.05 0.54
N LEU A 329 -17.54 -8.20 0.08
CA LEU A 329 -18.50 -9.09 0.75
C LEU A 329 -18.08 -10.57 0.76
N ASN A 330 -17.42 -11.05 -0.30
CA ASN A 330 -16.86 -12.40 -0.32
C ASN A 330 -15.74 -12.57 0.72
N ILE A 331 -14.83 -11.60 0.81
CA ILE A 331 -13.76 -11.59 1.82
C ILE A 331 -14.36 -11.50 3.23
N ARG A 332 -15.34 -10.63 3.45
CA ARG A 332 -16.10 -10.52 4.71
C ARG A 332 -16.69 -11.85 5.13
N LYS A 333 -17.33 -12.58 4.21
CA LYS A 333 -17.89 -13.92 4.47
C LYS A 333 -16.80 -14.92 4.87
N GLN A 334 -15.66 -14.90 4.19
CA GLN A 334 -14.52 -15.77 4.52
C GLN A 334 -13.93 -15.45 5.90
N LEU A 335 -13.67 -14.17 6.19
CA LEU A 335 -13.11 -13.72 7.47
C LEU A 335 -14.06 -14.03 8.63
N ARG A 336 -15.37 -13.82 8.47
CA ARG A 336 -16.40 -14.23 9.43
C ARG A 336 -16.35 -15.72 9.74
N GLY A 337 -16.25 -16.56 8.71
CA GLY A 337 -16.13 -18.01 8.87
C GLY A 337 -14.86 -18.43 9.60
N LEU A 338 -13.72 -17.81 9.29
CA LEU A 338 -12.45 -18.06 9.98
C LEU A 338 -12.50 -17.64 11.44
N CYS A 339 -13.05 -16.46 11.75
CA CYS A 339 -13.18 -15.97 13.12
C CYS A 339 -14.11 -16.84 13.97
N LEU A 340 -15.19 -17.37 13.38
CA LEU A 340 -16.07 -18.33 14.05
C LEU A 340 -15.33 -19.65 14.35
N LYS A 341 -14.56 -20.15 13.39
CA LYS A 341 -13.75 -21.37 13.57
C LYS A 341 -12.69 -21.22 14.66
N GLU A 342 -12.04 -20.06 14.73
CA GLU A 342 -11.06 -19.71 15.76
C GLU A 342 -11.70 -19.32 17.10
N LYS A 343 -13.04 -19.47 17.25
CA LYS A 343 -13.80 -19.15 18.46
C LYS A 343 -13.64 -17.70 18.93
N MET A 344 -13.41 -16.79 17.99
CA MET A 344 -13.40 -15.34 18.25
C MET A 344 -14.81 -14.73 18.19
N LEU A 345 -15.75 -15.45 17.59
CA LEU A 345 -17.18 -15.14 17.64
C LEU A 345 -17.88 -16.23 18.45
N ALA A 346 -18.72 -15.84 19.40
CA ALA A 346 -19.53 -16.78 20.18
C ALA A 346 -20.59 -17.46 19.30
N ASP A 347 -21.27 -16.65 18.48
CA ASP A 347 -22.35 -17.09 17.60
C ASP A 347 -22.04 -16.82 16.13
N ALA A 348 -22.79 -17.50 15.27
CA ALA A 348 -22.74 -17.21 13.84
C ALA A 348 -23.14 -15.74 13.59
N PRO A 349 -22.38 -15.00 12.76
CA PRO A 349 -22.66 -13.61 12.51
C PRO A 349 -24.02 -13.43 11.82
N PRO A 350 -24.74 -12.34 12.09
CA PRO A 350 -26.08 -12.15 11.56
C PRO A 350 -26.08 -12.09 10.02
N GLN A 351 -27.14 -12.60 9.41
CA GLN A 351 -27.31 -12.54 7.95
C GLN A 351 -27.66 -11.12 7.52
N ASP A 352 -27.25 -10.76 6.30
CA ASP A 352 -27.69 -9.52 5.67
C ASP A 352 -29.07 -9.76 5.04
N PRO A 353 -29.94 -8.73 4.93
CA PRO A 353 -29.72 -7.34 5.31
C PRO A 353 -29.85 -7.09 6.82
N GLN A 354 -28.99 -6.19 7.33
CA GLN A 354 -29.00 -5.77 8.74
C GLN A 354 -29.43 -4.30 8.84
N PRO A 355 -30.14 -3.90 9.90
CA PRO A 355 -30.47 -2.49 10.11
C PRO A 355 -29.19 -1.67 10.26
N PHE A 356 -29.12 -0.55 9.54
CA PHE A 356 -28.01 0.38 9.69
C PHE A 356 -28.21 1.24 10.95
N THR A 357 -27.27 1.12 11.89
CA THR A 357 -27.18 2.01 13.05
C THR A 357 -25.85 2.76 12.97
N PRO A 358 -25.85 4.10 12.97
CA PRO A 358 -24.60 4.86 12.99
C PRO A 358 -23.73 4.49 14.19
N THR A 359 -22.44 4.29 13.96
CA THR A 359 -21.46 4.00 15.01
C THR A 359 -21.38 5.15 16.01
N SER A 360 -21.48 4.87 17.31
CA SER A 360 -21.29 5.89 18.34
C SER A 360 -19.83 6.36 18.40
N PRO A 361 -19.54 7.57 18.89
CA PRO A 361 -18.17 8.06 19.04
C PRO A 361 -17.29 7.15 19.89
N GLU A 362 -17.83 6.58 20.96
CA GLU A 362 -17.11 5.67 21.87
C GLU A 362 -16.75 4.36 21.15
N ARG A 363 -17.69 3.82 20.37
CA ARG A 363 -17.45 2.62 19.57
C ARG A 363 -16.42 2.87 18.47
N ALA A 364 -16.46 4.05 17.84
CA ALA A 364 -15.48 4.44 16.84
C ALA A 364 -14.06 4.53 17.43
N GLU A 365 -13.91 5.07 18.65
CA GLU A 365 -12.64 5.09 19.37
C GLU A 365 -12.09 3.67 19.61
N ILE A 366 -12.93 2.73 20.05
CA ILE A 366 -12.52 1.32 20.27
C ILE A 366 -12.02 0.70 18.96
N ILE A 367 -12.74 0.90 17.86
CA ILE A 367 -12.35 0.40 16.54
C ILE A 367 -10.99 0.99 16.13
N LEU A 368 -10.79 2.29 16.30
CA LEU A 368 -9.53 2.96 15.97
C LEU A 368 -8.37 2.47 16.83
N LYS A 369 -8.58 2.23 18.13
CA LYS A 369 -7.57 1.62 19.01
C LYS A 369 -7.23 0.20 18.56
N CYS A 370 -8.21 -0.60 18.14
CA CYS A 370 -7.94 -1.93 17.58
C CYS A 370 -7.08 -1.84 16.31
N PHE A 371 -7.39 -0.92 15.39
CA PHE A 371 -6.55 -0.68 14.22
C PHE A 371 -5.15 -0.20 14.59
N LEU A 372 -5.03 0.66 15.60
CA LEU A 372 -3.76 1.16 16.07
C LEU A 372 -2.83 0.04 16.56
N THR A 373 -3.35 -1.05 17.13
CA THR A 373 -2.52 -2.21 17.51
C THR A 373 -1.81 -2.87 16.33
N GLY A 374 -2.41 -2.84 15.12
CA GLY A 374 -1.79 -3.36 13.91
C GLY A 374 -0.93 -2.33 13.16
N PHE A 375 -1.14 -1.04 13.43
CA PHE A 375 -0.58 0.05 12.64
C PHE A 375 0.13 1.12 13.49
N ALA A 376 0.63 0.76 14.68
CA ALA A 376 1.29 1.67 15.62
C ALA A 376 2.49 2.40 15.00
N MET A 377 3.26 1.70 14.16
CA MET A 377 4.40 2.26 13.41
C MET A 377 3.99 3.18 12.24
N LYS A 378 2.70 3.23 11.89
CA LYS A 378 2.16 4.06 10.80
C LYS A 378 1.29 5.18 11.36
N THR A 379 1.91 6.00 12.21
CA THR A 379 1.29 7.17 12.83
C THR A 379 2.10 8.43 12.51
N ALA A 380 1.43 9.58 12.54
CA ALA A 380 2.07 10.89 12.37
C ALA A 380 1.48 11.94 13.31
N LEU A 381 2.31 12.88 13.72
CA LEU A 381 1.95 14.00 14.58
C LEU A 381 1.98 15.30 13.79
N LEU A 382 1.07 16.21 14.12
CA LEU A 382 1.07 17.56 13.55
C LEU A 382 2.20 18.39 14.17
N ALA A 383 3.13 18.83 13.34
CA ALA A 383 4.23 19.70 13.74
C ALA A 383 3.80 21.19 13.77
N PRO A 384 4.55 22.07 14.45
CA PRO A 384 4.22 23.50 14.55
C PRO A 384 4.16 24.25 13.21
N ASP A 385 4.85 23.74 12.20
CA ASP A 385 4.82 24.25 10.82
C ASP A 385 3.60 23.77 10.01
N ALA A 386 2.63 23.16 10.69
CA ALA A 386 1.44 22.53 10.13
C ALA A 386 1.71 21.35 9.18
N SER A 387 2.93 20.82 9.14
CA SER A 387 3.23 19.56 8.46
C SER A 387 2.93 18.34 9.35
N TYR A 388 2.62 17.19 8.75
CA TYR A 388 2.56 15.94 9.52
C TYR A 388 3.92 15.24 9.47
N MET A 389 4.45 14.90 10.63
CA MET A 389 5.71 14.17 10.76
C MET A 389 5.42 12.76 11.27
N THR A 390 5.90 11.73 10.57
CA THR A 390 5.73 10.34 11.00
C THR A 390 6.45 10.10 12.32
N THR A 391 5.81 9.38 13.24
CA THR A 391 6.40 9.01 14.53
C THR A 391 7.58 8.06 14.35
N PHE A 392 7.49 7.19 13.35
CA PHE A 392 8.54 6.30 12.91
C PHE A 392 9.25 6.88 11.67
N GLY A 393 10.58 6.95 11.70
CA GLY A 393 11.38 7.48 10.58
C GLY A 393 11.43 9.01 10.44
N LYS A 394 10.56 9.76 11.14
CA LYS A 394 10.54 11.24 11.15
C LYS A 394 10.45 11.87 9.75
N HIS A 395 9.65 11.28 8.87
CA HIS A 395 9.44 11.79 7.53
C HIS A 395 8.24 12.75 7.51
N VAL A 396 8.37 13.85 6.78
CA VAL A 396 7.22 14.72 6.49
C VAL A 396 6.30 14.00 5.50
N VAL A 397 5.01 13.93 5.82
CA VAL A 397 3.98 13.27 5.02
C VAL A 397 2.78 14.18 4.82
N ALA A 398 2.17 14.11 3.65
CA ALA A 398 0.92 14.81 3.34
C ALA A 398 -0.25 13.82 3.35
N ILE A 399 -1.43 14.24 3.83
CA ILE A 399 -2.65 13.44 3.69
C ILE A 399 -3.05 13.45 2.20
N HIS A 400 -3.25 12.26 1.63
CA HIS A 400 -3.61 12.11 0.22
C HIS A 400 -4.97 12.76 -0.10
N PRO A 401 -5.13 13.43 -1.26
CA PRO A 401 -6.38 14.12 -1.64
C PRO A 401 -7.64 13.26 -1.65
N ALA A 402 -7.48 11.95 -1.86
CA ALA A 402 -8.60 11.00 -1.84
C ALA A 402 -9.12 10.66 -0.44
N SER A 403 -8.44 11.08 0.63
CA SER A 403 -8.88 10.84 2.01
C SER A 403 -9.89 11.89 2.44
N VAL A 404 -10.89 11.50 3.25
CA VAL A 404 -11.83 12.45 3.86
C VAL A 404 -11.14 13.41 4.84
N MET A 405 -9.94 13.05 5.29
CA MET A 405 -9.10 13.85 6.18
C MET A 405 -8.24 14.86 5.42
N HIS A 406 -8.30 14.92 4.09
CA HIS A 406 -7.53 15.89 3.32
C HIS A 406 -7.93 17.33 3.71
N GLY A 407 -6.93 18.19 3.89
CA GLY A 407 -7.12 19.58 4.37
C GLY A 407 -7.40 19.72 5.87
N GLN A 408 -7.78 18.65 6.58
CA GLN A 408 -8.06 18.70 8.02
C GLN A 408 -6.79 18.61 8.85
N LYS A 409 -6.70 19.44 9.89
CA LYS A 409 -5.60 19.44 10.87
C LYS A 409 -6.07 18.83 12.18
N ARG A 410 -5.43 17.75 12.58
CA ARG A 410 -5.68 17.00 13.83
C ARG A 410 -4.33 16.74 14.48
N GLU A 411 -4.31 16.66 15.81
CA GLU A 411 -3.08 16.50 16.58
C GLU A 411 -2.27 15.26 16.14
N ALA A 412 -2.96 14.13 15.98
CA ALA A 412 -2.36 12.87 15.57
C ALA A 412 -3.24 12.13 14.56
N ILE A 413 -2.58 11.41 13.65
CA ILE A 413 -3.23 10.58 12.63
C ILE A 413 -2.59 9.20 12.55
N MET A 414 -3.40 8.21 12.21
CA MET A 414 -2.99 6.88 11.79
C MET A 414 -3.25 6.74 10.29
N PHE A 415 -2.36 6.06 9.57
CA PHE A 415 -2.51 5.77 8.14
C PHE A 415 -2.17 4.31 7.84
N LEU A 416 -2.82 3.71 6.86
CA LEU A 416 -2.62 2.28 6.55
C LEU A 416 -1.59 2.09 5.43
N GLU A 417 -1.47 3.08 4.53
CA GLU A 417 -0.56 3.07 3.39
C GLU A 417 0.33 4.32 3.40
N HIS A 418 1.62 4.13 3.14
CA HIS A 418 2.60 5.20 2.94
C HIS A 418 3.20 5.08 1.54
N VAL A 419 2.85 6.01 0.66
CA VAL A 419 3.16 5.92 -0.77
C VAL A 419 3.96 7.14 -1.21
N PHE A 420 5.04 6.90 -1.95
CA PHE A 420 5.78 7.95 -2.66
C PHE A 420 5.32 8.05 -4.12
N THR A 421 4.90 9.24 -4.53
CA THR A 421 4.68 9.58 -5.95
C THR A 421 5.50 10.82 -6.34
N THR A 422 4.95 12.02 -6.14
CA THR A 422 5.64 13.31 -6.25
C THR A 422 6.13 13.80 -4.89
N LYS A 423 5.38 13.48 -3.84
CA LYS A 423 5.71 13.68 -2.42
C LYS A 423 5.28 12.46 -1.61
N ASN A 424 5.65 12.43 -0.33
CA ASN A 424 5.20 11.40 0.61
C ASN A 424 3.72 11.59 0.92
N TYR A 425 2.91 10.57 0.67
CA TYR A 425 1.48 10.58 0.97
C TYR A 425 1.10 9.49 1.96
N ALA A 426 0.32 9.89 2.97
CA ALA A 426 -0.44 9.02 3.85
C ALA A 426 -1.83 8.79 3.22
N LYS A 427 -2.21 7.52 3.05
CA LYS A 427 -3.53 7.13 2.53
C LYS A 427 -4.28 6.29 3.56
N LYS A 428 -5.60 6.28 3.44
CA LYS A 428 -6.52 5.61 4.39
C LYS A 428 -6.29 6.18 5.79
N VAL A 429 -6.53 7.48 5.96
CA VAL A 429 -6.16 8.22 7.16
C VAL A 429 -7.32 8.30 8.13
N SER A 430 -7.05 8.03 9.40
CA SER A 430 -7.99 8.20 10.50
C SER A 430 -7.37 8.98 11.66
N VAL A 431 -8.21 9.71 12.38
CA VAL A 431 -7.80 10.53 13.53
C VAL A 431 -7.53 9.62 14.72
N ILE A 432 -6.46 9.91 15.47
CA ILE A 432 -6.16 9.25 16.74
C ILE A 432 -5.75 10.31 17.77
N GLN A 433 -5.67 9.91 19.04
CA GLN A 433 -5.08 10.75 20.08
C GLN A 433 -3.60 10.41 20.26
N ALA A 434 -2.77 11.40 20.58
CA ALA A 434 -1.32 11.21 20.69
C ALA A 434 -0.92 10.24 21.82
N ASN A 435 -1.67 10.21 22.92
CA ASN A 435 -1.44 9.28 24.03
C ASN A 435 -1.65 7.81 23.62
N TRP A 436 -2.60 7.51 22.73
CA TRP A 436 -2.87 6.14 22.27
C TRP A 436 -1.66 5.52 21.56
N ILE A 437 -0.82 6.33 20.92
CA ILE A 437 0.40 5.85 20.24
C ILE A 437 1.36 5.24 21.27
N SER A 438 1.51 5.89 22.44
CA SER A 438 2.39 5.39 23.49
C SER A 438 1.83 4.12 24.13
N GLU A 439 0.50 4.05 24.32
CA GLU A 439 -0.19 2.86 24.81
C GLU A 439 -0.01 1.67 23.87
N ALA A 440 -0.16 1.88 22.56
CA ALA A 440 -0.01 0.83 21.55
C ALA A 440 1.44 0.34 21.36
N MET A 441 2.43 1.17 21.68
CA MET A 441 3.87 0.83 21.55
C MET A 441 4.50 0.27 22.83
N GLY A 442 3.86 0.47 23.99
CA GLY A 442 4.33 0.03 25.31
C GLY A 442 3.73 -1.28 25.81
N SER A 443 2.84 -1.90 25.01
CA SER A 443 2.26 -3.23 25.22
C SER A 443 2.92 -4.25 24.32
#